data_AF-A0A8C8W4M3-F1
#
_entry.id   AF-A0A8C8W4M3-F1
#
_cell.length_a   1.000
_cell.length_b   1.000
_cell.length_c   1.000
_cell.angle_alpha   90.00
_cell.angle_beta   90.00
_cell.angle_gamma   90.00
#
_symmetry.space_group_name_H-M   'P 1'
#
loop_
_entity.id
_entity.type
_entity.pdbx_description
1 polymer ?
#
loop_
_entity_poly.entity_id
_entity_poly.type
_entity_poly.pdbx_seq_one_letter_code
_entity_poly.pdbx_strand_id
1 'polypeptide(L)'
;MLPLVSTLSSGHNIDELSKRVQGILPSNDYICFCWLTRCLSTYIRLEQEKEAEKMIRLHFQMEQIIYCQDQVYNGALQKVREKEAEEEENETKLSAFTSSQSQVSQNSSMAEIFQHLDAYRQEAYNRISSHIPLIIQYFILKMFADQLQKGMLQLLQDKDSCSWLLKERNDTSEKRKFLKERLSRLAQASRWLVEFPG
;
A
#
# COMPACT_ATOMS: atom_id res chain seq x y z
N MET A 1 24.05 13.60 0.58
CA MET A 1 22.66 13.56 1.09
C MET A 1 22.42 12.21 1.77
N LEU A 2 22.77 12.13 3.05
CA LEU A 2 22.08 11.26 4.00
C LEU A 2 20.71 11.91 4.30
N PRO A 3 19.70 11.24 4.88
CA PRO A 3 19.33 9.83 4.88
C PRO A 3 17.80 9.69 4.64
N LEU A 4 17.35 9.32 3.42
CA LEU A 4 15.93 8.98 3.19
C LEU A 4 15.62 7.49 3.42
N VAL A 5 16.62 6.73 3.88
CA VAL A 5 16.49 5.30 4.19
C VAL A 5 16.14 5.06 5.67
N SER A 6 16.22 6.08 6.53
CA SER A 6 15.96 5.95 7.98
C SER A 6 14.49 6.17 8.37
N THR A 7 13.60 6.56 7.47
CA THR A 7 12.15 6.65 7.74
C THR A 7 11.42 5.30 7.63
N LEU A 8 12.15 4.21 7.31
CA LEU A 8 11.69 2.83 7.52
C LEU A 8 11.67 2.41 9.00
N SER A 9 11.90 3.35 9.93
CA SER A 9 11.46 3.22 11.34
C SER A 9 9.92 3.29 11.49
N SER A 10 9.16 3.38 10.39
CA SER A 10 7.70 3.19 10.37
C SER A 10 7.26 1.73 10.45
N GLY A 11 8.19 0.76 10.38
CA GLY A 11 7.89 -0.67 10.59
C GLY A 11 7.28 -0.94 11.97
N HIS A 12 7.65 -0.16 12.98
CA HIS A 12 7.02 -0.21 14.31
C HIS A 12 5.54 0.22 14.27
N ASN A 13 5.17 1.18 13.43
CA ASN A 13 3.81 1.71 13.37
C ASN A 13 2.87 0.72 12.64
N ILE A 14 3.33 0.09 11.55
CA ILE A 14 2.55 -0.92 10.84
C ILE A 14 2.40 -2.21 11.67
N ASP A 15 3.44 -2.64 12.38
CA ASP A 15 3.34 -3.78 13.29
C ASP A 15 2.51 -3.47 14.55
N GLU A 16 2.53 -2.24 15.04
CA GLU A 16 1.65 -1.80 16.14
C GLU A 16 0.19 -1.70 15.70
N LEU A 17 -0.08 -1.22 14.48
CA LEU A 17 -1.41 -1.23 13.87
C LEU A 17 -1.88 -2.66 13.59
N SER A 18 -1.00 -3.54 13.12
CA SER A 18 -1.28 -4.97 12.97
C SER A 18 -1.62 -5.61 14.31
N LYS A 19 -0.87 -5.31 15.38
CA LYS A 19 -1.17 -5.75 16.75
C LYS A 19 -2.47 -5.15 17.31
N ARG A 20 -2.81 -3.89 17.01
CA ARG A 20 -4.07 -3.27 17.43
C ARG A 20 -5.28 -3.88 16.71
N VAL A 21 -5.17 -4.15 15.41
CA VAL A 21 -6.19 -4.88 14.63
C VAL A 21 -6.32 -6.32 15.14
N GLN A 22 -5.20 -6.95 15.52
CA GLN A 22 -5.18 -8.31 16.06
C GLN A 22 -5.68 -8.38 17.51
N GLY A 23 -5.61 -7.28 18.28
CA GLY A 23 -6.19 -7.13 19.62
C GLY A 23 -7.70 -6.84 19.64
N ILE A 24 -8.29 -6.48 18.50
CA ILE A 24 -9.75 -6.25 18.34
C ILE A 24 -10.45 -7.53 17.84
N LEU A 25 -9.71 -8.49 17.28
CA LEU A 25 -10.29 -9.78 16.88
C LEU A 25 -10.63 -10.61 18.12
N PRO A 26 -11.89 -11.02 18.29
CA PRO A 26 -12.35 -11.77 19.45
C PRO A 26 -11.53 -13.07 19.56
N SER A 27 -11.29 -13.50 20.80
CA SER A 27 -10.61 -14.73 21.19
C SER A 27 -10.71 -15.81 20.10
N ASN A 28 -9.61 -16.02 19.35
CA ASN A 28 -9.60 -16.94 18.21
C ASN A 28 -9.69 -18.38 18.72
N ASP A 29 -10.92 -18.87 18.85
CA ASP A 29 -11.19 -20.24 19.23
C ASP A 29 -10.65 -21.24 18.19
N TYR A 30 -10.37 -20.81 16.96
CA TYR A 30 -9.71 -21.59 15.91
C TYR A 30 -8.26 -21.17 15.69
N ILE A 31 -7.38 -21.58 16.60
CA ILE A 31 -5.94 -21.25 16.57
C ILE A 31 -5.30 -21.68 15.24
N CYS A 32 -5.68 -22.86 14.77
CA CYS A 32 -5.17 -23.49 13.57
C CYS A 32 -5.46 -22.67 12.31
N PHE A 33 -6.74 -22.33 12.10
CA PHE A 33 -7.17 -21.45 11.02
C PHE A 33 -6.48 -20.08 11.10
N CYS A 34 -6.47 -19.46 12.28
CA CYS A 34 -5.82 -18.16 12.45
C CYS A 34 -4.34 -18.19 12.09
N TRP A 35 -3.60 -19.22 12.50
CA TRP A 35 -2.18 -19.35 12.18
C TRP A 35 -1.97 -19.51 10.68
N LEU A 36 -2.73 -20.39 10.03
CA LEU A 36 -2.59 -20.62 8.59
C LEU A 36 -2.96 -19.38 7.78
N THR A 37 -4.07 -18.69 8.09
CA THR A 37 -4.44 -17.45 7.40
C THR A 37 -3.37 -16.38 7.56
N ARG A 38 -2.74 -16.29 8.75
CA ARG A 38 -1.64 -15.35 8.98
C ARG A 38 -0.42 -15.69 8.13
N CYS A 39 0.00 -16.96 8.14
CA CYS A 39 1.12 -17.42 7.30
C CYS A 39 0.85 -17.18 5.81
N LEU A 40 -0.34 -17.53 5.32
CA LEU A 40 -0.73 -17.34 3.93
C LEU A 40 -0.72 -15.85 3.54
N SER A 41 -1.31 -14.99 4.38
CA SER A 41 -1.29 -13.55 4.16
C SER A 41 0.14 -13.00 4.12
N THR A 42 1.01 -13.41 5.05
CA THR A 42 2.41 -12.95 5.06
C THR A 42 3.19 -13.44 3.85
N TYR A 43 2.93 -14.66 3.39
CA TYR A 43 3.58 -15.24 2.21
C TYR A 43 3.19 -14.50 0.93
N ILE A 44 1.88 -14.31 0.70
CA ILE A 44 1.38 -13.60 -0.47
C ILE A 44 1.87 -12.15 -0.48
N ARG A 45 1.89 -11.49 0.70
CA ARG A 45 2.40 -10.12 0.83
C ARG A 45 3.85 -10.01 0.36
N LEU A 46 4.72 -10.91 0.82
CA LEU A 46 6.14 -10.91 0.45
C LEU A 46 6.34 -11.11 -1.06
N GLU A 47 5.55 -12.01 -1.66
CA GLU A 47 5.62 -12.25 -3.11
C GLU A 47 5.17 -11.03 -3.92
N GLN A 48 4.08 -10.37 -3.52
CA GLN A 48 3.61 -9.15 -4.19
C GLN A 48 4.58 -7.98 -4.02
N GLU A 49 5.20 -7.85 -2.85
CA GLU A 49 6.22 -6.83 -2.59
C GLU A 49 7.45 -7.01 -3.49
N LYS A 50 7.92 -8.26 -3.62
CA LYS A 50 9.03 -8.59 -4.52
C LYS A 50 8.72 -8.28 -5.98
N GLU A 51 7.49 -8.55 -6.43
CA GLU A 51 7.09 -8.25 -7.81
C GLU A 51 6.94 -6.74 -8.04
N ALA A 52 6.37 -6.02 -7.08
CA ALA A 52 6.30 -4.57 -7.11
C ALA A 52 7.70 -3.93 -7.18
N GLU A 53 8.67 -4.45 -6.41
CA GLU A 53 10.04 -3.97 -6.43
C GLU A 53 10.69 -4.14 -7.81
N LYS A 54 10.51 -5.31 -8.46
CA LYS A 54 11.01 -5.54 -9.82
C LYS A 54 10.43 -4.54 -10.82
N MET A 55 9.11 -4.29 -10.74
CA MET A 55 8.43 -3.35 -11.63
C MET A 55 8.90 -1.91 -11.42
N ILE A 56 9.12 -1.50 -10.17
CA ILE A 56 9.68 -0.17 -9.86
C ILE A 56 11.12 -0.06 -10.41
N ARG A 57 11.96 -1.08 -10.20
CA ARG A 57 13.33 -1.10 -10.74
C ARG A 57 13.35 -1.01 -12.26
N LEU A 58 12.48 -1.75 -12.93
CA LEU A 58 12.32 -1.69 -14.38
C LEU A 58 11.85 -0.30 -14.84
N HIS A 59 10.90 0.32 -14.12
CA HIS A 59 10.43 1.67 -14.44
C HIS A 59 11.56 2.70 -14.36
N PHE A 60 12.42 2.62 -13.34
CA PHE A 60 13.62 3.47 -13.26
C PHE A 60 14.63 3.22 -14.39
N GLN A 61 14.78 1.97 -14.87
CA GLN A 61 15.62 1.67 -16.03
C GLN A 61 15.05 2.30 -17.31
N MET A 62 13.74 2.29 -17.48
CA MET A 62 13.08 2.92 -18.64
C MET A 62 13.22 4.45 -18.63
N GLU A 63 13.13 5.10 -17.47
CA GLU A 63 13.30 6.55 -17.34
C GLU A 63 14.74 7.05 -17.62
N GLN A 64 15.72 6.15 -17.79
CA GLN A 64 17.06 6.50 -18.28
C GLN A 64 17.07 6.84 -19.77
N ILE A 65 16.03 6.42 -20.51
CA ILE A 65 15.89 6.72 -21.93
C ILE A 65 15.26 8.10 -22.06
N ILE A 66 15.93 9.02 -22.77
CA ILE A 66 15.41 10.37 -23.00
C ILE A 66 14.33 10.32 -24.08
N TYR A 67 13.07 10.40 -23.66
CA TYR A 67 11.92 10.41 -24.57
C TYR A 67 10.77 11.25 -24.02
N CYS A 68 10.17 12.07 -24.88
CA CYS A 68 8.95 12.82 -24.57
C CYS A 68 8.13 13.00 -25.84
N GLN A 69 6.80 13.02 -25.69
CA GLN A 69 5.90 13.35 -26.79
C GLN A 69 5.88 14.87 -27.00
N ASP A 70 5.94 15.33 -28.25
CA ASP A 70 6.03 16.76 -28.60
C ASP A 70 4.94 17.63 -27.95
N GLN A 71 3.69 17.13 -27.88
CA GLN A 71 2.58 17.87 -27.27
C GLN A 71 2.79 18.10 -25.77
N VAL A 72 3.27 17.08 -25.07
CA VAL A 72 3.53 17.12 -23.63
C VAL A 72 4.75 18.01 -23.36
N TYR A 73 5.78 17.86 -24.18
CA TYR A 73 7.00 18.65 -24.11
C TYR A 73 6.74 20.15 -24.29
N ASN A 74 5.97 20.53 -25.31
CA ASN A 74 5.63 21.94 -25.56
C ASN A 74 4.85 22.55 -24.39
N GLY A 75 3.91 21.80 -23.81
CA GLY A 75 3.17 22.24 -22.63
C GLY A 75 4.05 22.41 -21.40
N ALA A 76 5.04 21.53 -21.20
CA ALA A 76 6.01 21.65 -20.10
C ALA A 76 6.96 22.84 -20.31
N LEU A 77 7.46 23.03 -21.52
CA LEU A 77 8.35 24.14 -21.87
C LEU A 77 7.70 25.51 -21.68
N GLN A 78 6.41 25.62 -22.04
CA GLN A 78 5.65 26.83 -21.80
C GLN A 78 5.55 27.14 -20.30
N LYS A 79 5.24 26.14 -19.46
CA LYS A 79 5.16 26.31 -18.00
C LYS A 79 6.48 26.71 -17.36
N VAL A 80 7.61 26.19 -17.85
CA VAL A 80 8.94 26.57 -17.34
C VAL A 80 9.22 28.04 -17.66
N ARG A 81 8.95 28.49 -18.89
CA ARG A 81 9.13 29.90 -19.29
C ARG A 81 8.21 30.85 -18.53
N GLU A 82 6.96 30.45 -18.29
CA GLU A 82 6.01 31.24 -17.49
C GLU A 82 6.53 31.40 -16.04
N LYS A 83 7.03 30.32 -15.41
CA LYS A 83 7.62 30.39 -14.06
C LYS A 83 8.85 31.27 -14.00
N GLU A 84 9.78 31.14 -14.94
CA GLU A 84 10.99 31.97 -14.98
C GLU A 84 10.63 33.45 -15.15
N ALA A 85 9.63 33.78 -15.97
CA ALA A 85 9.16 35.16 -16.13
C ALA A 85 8.50 35.72 -14.85
N GLU A 86 7.73 34.91 -14.12
CA GLU A 86 7.15 35.29 -12.82
C GLU A 86 8.22 35.48 -11.73
N GLU A 87 9.27 34.64 -11.74
CA GLU A 87 10.41 34.76 -10.82
C GLU A 87 11.23 36.01 -11.12
N GLU A 88 11.51 36.31 -12.39
CA GLU A 88 12.16 37.56 -12.79
C GLU A 88 11.33 38.79 -12.40
N GLU A 89 10.00 38.79 -12.58
CA GLU A 89 9.16 39.94 -12.19
C GLU A 89 9.18 40.18 -10.67
N ASN A 90 9.21 39.12 -9.87
CA ASN A 90 9.28 39.20 -8.41
C ASN A 90 10.68 39.61 -7.92
N GLU A 91 11.75 39.14 -8.56
CA GLU A 91 13.12 39.56 -8.26
C GLU A 91 13.38 41.01 -8.70
N THR A 92 12.80 41.47 -9.81
CA THR A 92 12.91 42.86 -10.28
C THR A 92 12.22 43.85 -9.33
N LYS A 93 11.14 43.43 -8.65
CA LYS A 93 10.48 44.20 -7.58
C LYS A 93 11.36 44.33 -6.32
N LEU A 94 12.29 43.40 -6.08
CA LEU A 94 13.24 43.41 -4.96
C LEU A 94 14.60 44.03 -5.33
N SER A 95 15.00 43.99 -6.61
CA SER A 95 16.34 44.37 -7.09
C SER A 95 16.43 45.72 -7.80
N ALA A 96 15.36 46.53 -7.79
CA ALA A 96 15.33 47.90 -8.31
C ALA A 96 16.39 48.87 -7.70
N PHE A 97 17.31 48.39 -6.86
CA PHE A 97 18.39 49.16 -6.26
C PHE A 97 19.77 49.01 -6.93
N THR A 98 20.03 48.04 -7.82
CA THR A 98 21.39 47.93 -8.41
C THR A 98 21.40 47.54 -9.88
N SER A 99 21.64 48.55 -10.72
CA SER A 99 21.94 48.42 -12.14
C SER A 99 23.25 47.66 -12.39
N SER A 100 23.22 46.61 -13.22
CA SER A 100 24.36 46.27 -14.09
C SER A 100 23.92 45.35 -15.23
N GLN A 101 23.66 45.99 -16.36
CA GLN A 101 23.29 45.39 -17.63
C GLN A 101 24.55 45.18 -18.48
N SER A 102 25.18 44.00 -18.43
CA SER A 102 26.21 43.60 -19.41
C SER A 102 26.74 42.16 -19.24
N GLN A 103 25.92 41.11 -19.30
CA GLN A 103 26.40 39.71 -19.46
C GLN A 103 25.47 38.78 -20.28
N VAL A 104 24.39 39.28 -20.87
CA VAL A 104 23.23 38.44 -21.29
C VAL A 104 23.47 37.58 -22.55
N SER A 105 24.43 37.90 -23.42
CA SER A 105 24.50 37.31 -24.76
C SER A 105 25.13 35.91 -24.86
N GLN A 106 26.02 35.52 -23.94
CA GLN A 106 26.56 34.14 -23.86
C GLN A 106 25.71 33.24 -22.95
N ASN A 107 24.96 33.85 -22.03
CA ASN A 107 24.07 33.14 -21.10
C ASN A 107 22.78 32.66 -21.79
N SER A 108 22.36 33.27 -22.90
CA SER A 108 21.13 32.94 -23.64
C SER A 108 21.07 31.48 -24.10
N SER A 109 22.10 30.98 -24.79
CA SER A 109 22.08 29.61 -25.34
C SER A 109 22.18 28.54 -24.26
N MET A 110 22.94 28.80 -23.18
CA MET A 110 23.02 27.87 -22.04
C MET A 110 21.70 27.88 -21.25
N ALA A 111 21.09 29.06 -21.05
CA ALA A 111 19.79 29.20 -20.40
C ALA A 111 18.67 28.48 -21.18
N GLU A 112 18.67 28.58 -22.52
CA GLU A 112 17.72 27.83 -23.36
C GLU A 112 17.86 26.30 -23.19
N ILE A 113 19.10 25.78 -23.13
CA ILE A 113 19.34 24.36 -22.85
C ILE A 113 18.81 23.98 -21.46
N PHE A 114 19.00 24.82 -20.45
CA PHE A 114 18.47 24.58 -19.12
C PHE A 114 16.94 24.55 -19.09
N GLN A 115 16.26 25.47 -19.79
CA GLN A 115 14.79 25.45 -19.92
C GLN A 115 14.28 24.12 -20.51
N HIS A 116 14.96 23.62 -21.54
CA HIS A 116 14.60 22.35 -22.18
C HIS A 116 14.84 21.15 -21.26
N LEU A 117 15.96 21.14 -20.52
CA LEU A 117 16.23 20.13 -19.51
C LEU A 117 15.22 20.20 -18.36
N ASP A 118 14.79 21.40 -17.98
CA ASP A 118 13.84 21.59 -16.90
C ASP A 118 12.44 21.12 -17.28
N ALA A 119 12.02 21.39 -18.51
CA ALA A 119 10.80 20.86 -19.09
C ALA A 119 10.82 19.32 -19.08
N TYR A 120 11.94 18.70 -19.48
CA TYR A 120 12.10 17.25 -19.44
C TYR A 120 12.05 16.69 -18.02
N ARG A 121 12.77 17.34 -17.08
CA ARG A 121 12.79 16.98 -15.66
C ARG A 121 11.41 17.03 -15.03
N GLN A 122 10.64 18.08 -15.32
CA GLN A 122 9.30 18.26 -14.78
C GLN A 122 8.34 17.17 -15.28
N GLU A 123 8.45 16.77 -16.55
CA GLU A 123 7.63 15.69 -17.10
C GLU A 123 8.04 14.31 -16.58
N ALA A 124 9.34 14.03 -16.45
CA ALA A 124 9.82 12.81 -15.81
C ALA A 124 9.33 12.70 -14.36
N TYR A 125 9.35 13.83 -13.63
CA TYR A 125 8.80 13.89 -12.28
C TYR A 125 7.30 13.56 -12.24
N ASN A 126 6.49 14.12 -13.15
CA ASN A 126 5.05 13.86 -13.23
C ASN A 126 4.75 12.38 -13.54
N ARG A 127 5.52 11.74 -14.42
CA ARG A 127 5.38 10.31 -14.72
C ARG A 127 5.69 9.45 -13.50
N ILE A 128 6.83 9.70 -12.85
CA ILE A 128 7.28 8.95 -11.67
C ILE A 128 6.29 9.13 -10.52
N SER A 129 5.83 10.36 -10.27
CA SER A 129 4.90 10.68 -9.18
C SER A 129 3.53 10.05 -9.36
N SER A 130 3.10 9.83 -10.61
CA SER A 130 1.82 9.17 -10.91
C SER A 130 1.95 7.65 -10.94
N HIS A 131 3.02 7.15 -11.59
CA HIS A 131 3.14 5.75 -11.94
C HIS A 131 3.66 4.88 -10.78
N ILE A 132 4.60 5.38 -9.95
CA ILE A 132 5.10 4.60 -8.80
C ILE A 132 3.98 4.30 -7.78
N PRO A 133 3.17 5.28 -7.33
CA PRO A 133 2.05 4.98 -6.44
C PRO A 133 1.05 4.01 -7.06
N LEU A 134 0.82 4.09 -8.37
CA LEU A 134 -0.09 3.19 -9.07
C LEU A 134 0.43 1.74 -9.09
N ILE A 135 1.72 1.53 -9.31
CA ILE A 135 2.36 0.22 -9.19
C ILE A 135 2.17 -0.33 -7.76
N ILE A 136 2.50 0.47 -6.76
CA ILE A 136 2.40 0.07 -5.34
C ILE A 136 0.95 -0.31 -5.01
N GLN A 137 -0.01 0.54 -5.36
CA GLN A 137 -1.43 0.31 -5.12
C GLN A 137 -1.92 -0.97 -5.81
N TYR A 138 -1.49 -1.19 -7.05
CA TYR A 138 -1.88 -2.35 -7.82
C TYR A 138 -1.39 -3.65 -7.16
N PHE A 139 -0.11 -3.73 -6.78
CA PHE A 139 0.45 -4.96 -6.21
C PHE A 139 0.05 -5.18 -4.75
N ILE A 140 0.20 -4.16 -3.89
CA ILE A 140 0.00 -4.31 -2.45
C ILE A 140 -1.47 -4.41 -2.06
N LEU A 141 -2.38 -3.77 -2.81
CA LEU A 141 -3.81 -3.84 -2.51
C LEU A 141 -4.55 -4.76 -3.45
N LYS A 142 -4.57 -4.45 -4.75
CA LYS A 142 -5.45 -5.16 -5.69
C LYS A 142 -5.02 -6.60 -5.92
N MET A 143 -3.74 -6.82 -6.22
CA MET A 143 -3.24 -8.17 -6.48
C MET A 143 -3.13 -8.99 -5.23
N PHE A 144 -2.66 -8.40 -4.13
CA PHE A 144 -2.67 -9.05 -2.83
C PHE A 144 -4.07 -9.55 -2.45
N ALA A 145 -5.12 -8.72 -2.58
CA ALA A 145 -6.48 -9.12 -2.23
C ALA A 145 -7.01 -10.27 -3.12
N ASP A 146 -6.79 -10.19 -4.42
CA ASP A 146 -7.20 -11.24 -5.37
C ASP A 146 -6.50 -12.57 -5.09
N GLN A 147 -5.17 -12.53 -4.86
CA GLN A 147 -4.40 -13.73 -4.54
C GLN A 147 -4.75 -14.29 -3.17
N LEU A 148 -5.01 -13.44 -2.19
CA LEU A 148 -5.45 -13.86 -0.86
C LEU A 148 -6.81 -14.57 -0.94
N GLN A 149 -7.77 -14.01 -1.67
CA GLN A 149 -9.08 -14.62 -1.86
C GLN A 149 -8.96 -15.98 -2.55
N LYS A 150 -8.16 -16.08 -3.62
CA LYS A 150 -7.90 -17.34 -4.32
C LYS A 150 -7.24 -18.38 -3.41
N GLY A 151 -6.22 -17.98 -2.66
CA GLY A 151 -5.55 -18.84 -1.69
C GLY A 151 -6.50 -19.34 -0.60
N MET A 152 -7.37 -18.47 -0.07
CA MET A 152 -8.38 -18.87 0.91
C MET A 152 -9.39 -19.87 0.34
N LEU A 153 -9.85 -19.69 -0.90
CA LEU A 153 -10.74 -20.64 -1.56
C LEU A 153 -10.06 -21.99 -1.80
N GLN A 154 -8.78 -21.98 -2.15
CA GLN A 154 -8.01 -23.21 -2.35
C GLN A 154 -7.86 -24.01 -1.05
N LEU A 155 -7.70 -23.34 0.10
CA LEU A 155 -7.66 -24.01 1.41
C LEU A 155 -8.95 -24.75 1.76
N LEU A 156 -10.10 -24.28 1.27
CA LEU A 156 -11.40 -24.90 1.51
C LEU A 156 -11.68 -26.10 0.59
N GLN A 157 -10.91 -26.26 -0.48
CA GLN A 157 -11.10 -27.33 -1.46
C GLN A 157 -10.66 -28.70 -0.90
N ASP A 158 -9.67 -28.72 -0.01
CA ASP A 158 -9.19 -29.94 0.62
C ASP A 158 -10.05 -30.29 1.85
N LYS A 159 -10.86 -31.34 1.72
CA LYS A 159 -11.80 -31.78 2.77
C LYS A 159 -11.10 -32.22 4.05
N ASP A 160 -9.95 -32.87 3.94
CA ASP A 160 -9.24 -33.42 5.10
C ASP A 160 -8.58 -32.27 5.88
N SER A 161 -7.95 -31.33 5.18
CA SER A 161 -7.40 -30.10 5.77
C SER A 161 -8.48 -29.20 6.39
N CYS A 162 -9.69 -29.15 5.82
CA CYS A 162 -10.78 -28.35 6.37
C CYS A 162 -11.16 -28.78 7.80
N SER A 163 -11.17 -30.09 8.08
CA SER A 163 -11.45 -30.61 9.43
C SER A 163 -10.40 -30.18 10.46
N TRP A 164 -9.14 -30.10 10.03
CA TRP A 164 -8.02 -29.64 10.87
C TRP A 164 -8.06 -28.12 11.08
N LEU A 165 -8.44 -27.34 10.06
CA LEU A 165 -8.57 -25.89 10.14
C LEU A 165 -9.66 -25.44 11.10
N LEU A 166 -10.82 -26.11 11.04
CA LEU A 166 -11.96 -25.85 11.91
C LEU A 166 -11.81 -26.49 13.30
N LYS A 167 -10.61 -26.96 13.65
CA LYS A 167 -10.35 -27.48 15.00
C LYS A 167 -10.28 -26.33 16.00
N GLU A 168 -11.30 -26.29 16.83
CA GLU A 168 -11.38 -25.39 17.98
C GLU A 168 -10.31 -25.73 19.03
N ARG A 169 -9.90 -24.74 19.82
CA ARG A 169 -9.09 -24.93 21.02
C ARG A 169 -9.79 -25.93 21.95
N ASN A 170 -9.01 -26.86 22.52
CA ASN A 170 -9.54 -27.91 23.39
C ASN A 170 -10.36 -27.33 24.55
N ASP A 171 -9.84 -26.31 25.24
CA ASP A 171 -10.51 -25.65 26.37
C ASP A 171 -11.90 -25.10 26.00
N THR A 172 -12.03 -24.45 24.84
CA THR A 172 -13.31 -23.88 24.38
C THR A 172 -14.27 -24.98 23.94
N SER A 173 -13.75 -26.00 23.25
CA SER A 173 -14.52 -27.17 22.82
C SER A 173 -15.11 -27.94 24.01
N GLU A 174 -14.34 -28.14 25.08
CA GLU A 174 -14.78 -28.79 26.31
C GLU A 174 -15.85 -27.96 27.03
N LYS A 175 -15.62 -26.65 27.21
CA LYS A 175 -16.62 -25.75 27.80
C LYS A 175 -17.93 -25.75 27.01
N ARG A 176 -17.85 -25.71 25.67
CA ARG A 176 -19.02 -25.76 24.78
C ARG A 176 -19.79 -27.07 24.92
N LYS A 177 -19.09 -28.22 24.99
CA LYS A 177 -19.71 -29.52 25.22
C LYS A 177 -20.45 -29.55 26.57
N PHE A 178 -19.78 -29.12 27.64
CA PHE A 178 -20.36 -29.07 28.99
C PHE A 178 -21.62 -28.20 29.06
N LEU A 179 -21.59 -26.99 28.48
CA LEU A 179 -22.74 -26.10 28.42
C LEU A 179 -23.91 -26.69 27.61
N LYS A 180 -23.61 -27.36 26.49
CA LYS A 180 -24.62 -28.01 25.64
C LYS A 180 -25.32 -29.16 26.36
N GLU A 181 -24.59 -29.96 27.13
CA GLU A 181 -25.15 -31.03 27.96
C GLU A 181 -26.00 -30.48 29.13
N ARG A 182 -25.56 -29.38 29.74
CA ARG A 182 -26.34 -28.73 30.79
C ARG A 182 -27.65 -28.15 30.22
N LEU A 183 -27.60 -27.52 29.05
CA LEU A 183 -28.76 -26.98 28.37
C LEU A 183 -29.74 -28.08 27.97
N SER A 184 -29.28 -29.22 27.46
CA SER A 184 -30.16 -30.33 27.08
C SER A 184 -30.91 -30.90 28.28
N ARG A 185 -30.24 -31.06 29.43
CA ARG A 185 -30.85 -31.49 30.69
C ARG A 185 -31.90 -30.51 31.19
N LEU A 186 -31.61 -29.21 31.13
CA LEU A 186 -32.55 -28.17 31.53
C LEU A 186 -33.78 -28.13 30.59
N ALA A 187 -33.56 -28.27 29.28
CA ALA A 187 -34.63 -28.33 28.29
C ALA A 187 -35.51 -29.58 28.43
N GLN A 188 -34.96 -30.71 28.89
CA GLN A 188 -35.75 -31.88 29.26
C GLN A 188 -36.59 -31.58 30.51
N ALA A 189 -35.97 -31.10 31.59
CA ALA A 189 -36.69 -30.76 32.83
C ALA A 189 -37.83 -29.76 32.61
N SER A 190 -37.62 -28.74 31.76
CA SER A 190 -38.66 -27.78 31.40
C SER A 190 -39.81 -28.43 30.63
N ARG A 191 -39.54 -29.38 29.73
CA ARG A 191 -40.61 -30.11 29.02
C ARG A 191 -41.43 -30.95 29.98
N TRP A 192 -40.78 -31.66 30.91
CA TRP A 192 -41.48 -32.40 31.96
C TRP A 192 -42.39 -31.49 32.78
N LEU A 193 -41.92 -30.30 33.20
CA LEU A 193 -42.73 -29.34 33.96
C LEU A 193 -43.95 -28.81 33.18
N VAL A 194 -43.85 -28.67 31.87
CA VAL A 194 -44.97 -28.23 31.02
C VAL A 194 -45.97 -29.39 30.76
N GLU A 195 -45.49 -30.63 30.75
CA GLU A 195 -46.32 -31.83 30.56
C GLU A 195 -47.12 -32.24 31.80
N PHE A 196 -46.81 -31.73 33.00
CA PHE A 196 -47.66 -31.92 34.18
C PHE A 196 -48.86 -30.95 34.12
N PRO A 197 -50.09 -31.41 33.81
CA PRO A 197 -51.27 -30.62 34.06
C PRO A 197 -51.57 -30.72 35.57
N GLY A 198 -51.70 -29.57 36.22
CA GLY A 198 -52.20 -29.51 37.60
C GLY A 198 -53.61 -30.06 37.72
#